data_AF-A0A2K5PN00-F1
#
_entry.id   AF-A0A2K5PN00-F1
#
_cell.length_a   1.000
_cell.length_b   1.000
_cell.length_c   1.000
_cell.angle_alpha   90.00
_cell.angle_beta   90.00
_cell.angle_gamma   90.00
#
_symmetry.space_group_name_H-M   'P 1'
#
loop_
_entity.id
_entity.type
_entity.pdbx_description
1 polymer ?
#
loop_
_entity_poly.entity_id
_entity_poly.type
_entity_poly.pdbx_seq_one_letter_code
_entity_poly.pdbx_strand_id
1 'polypeptide(L)'
;MAEVQVLVLDGRGHLLGRLAAIVAKQVLLGRKVVVVRCEGINISGNFYRNKLKYLAFLRKRMNTNPSDRIFWRSGRAVLPHKTARGQAALDRLRVSDGFPPPYDKKKRVVLPAALRVVRLKPTRKFAYLGCVVGSSGSFIEFYVQNPNSPNWTIGTKVQVEYSDPLVFGS
;
A
#
# COMPACT_ATOMS: atom_id res chain seq x y z
N MET A 1 4.01 33.27 5.84
CA MET A 1 4.47 31.90 5.51
C MET A 1 3.33 30.94 5.81
N ALA A 2 2.74 30.29 4.82
CA ALA A 2 1.68 29.32 5.08
C ALA A 2 2.28 28.11 5.81
N GLU A 3 1.73 27.73 6.96
CA GLU A 3 2.16 26.52 7.67
C GLU A 3 2.14 25.32 6.71
N VAL A 4 3.29 24.66 6.54
CA VAL A 4 3.38 23.43 5.75
C VAL A 4 2.83 22.29 6.61
N GLN A 5 1.51 22.26 6.78
CA GLN A 5 0.82 21.17 7.48
C GLN A 5 1.03 19.86 6.70
N VAL A 6 1.45 18.82 7.43
CA VAL A 6 1.66 17.49 6.87
C VAL A 6 0.30 16.83 6.66
N LEU A 7 -0.03 16.51 5.42
CA LEU A 7 -1.27 15.82 5.07
C LEU A 7 -1.12 14.32 5.33
N VAL A 8 -1.76 13.82 6.39
CA VAL A 8 -1.77 12.39 6.74
C VAL A 8 -3.01 11.73 6.14
N LEU A 9 -2.81 10.80 5.21
CA LEU A 9 -3.86 10.08 4.49
C LEU A 9 -3.98 8.64 4.97
N ASP A 10 -5.19 8.22 5.36
CA ASP A 10 -5.47 6.81 5.62
C ASP A 10 -5.65 6.05 4.29
N GLY A 11 -4.80 5.06 4.02
CA GLY A 11 -4.87 4.20 2.84
C GLY A 11 -6.03 3.20 2.86
N ARG A 12 -6.64 2.92 4.02
CA ARG A 12 -7.70 1.92 4.16
C ARG A 12 -8.88 2.24 3.24
N GLY A 13 -9.33 1.26 2.48
CA GLY A 13 -10.56 1.39 1.70
C GLY A 13 -10.43 2.22 0.42
N HIS A 14 -9.23 2.74 0.11
CA HIS A 14 -8.98 3.54 -1.09
C HIS A 14 -8.58 2.65 -2.27
N LEU A 15 -8.85 3.12 -3.50
CA LEU A 15 -8.41 2.46 -4.72
C LEU A 15 -6.98 2.89 -5.08
N LEU A 16 -6.06 1.92 -5.22
CA LEU A 16 -4.61 2.13 -5.44
C LEU A 16 -4.28 3.24 -6.44
N GLY A 17 -4.76 3.12 -7.69
CA GLY A 17 -4.42 4.06 -8.75
C GLY A 17 -5.04 5.45 -8.56
N ARG A 18 -6.26 5.52 -8.01
CA ARG A 18 -6.94 6.80 -7.78
C ARG A 18 -6.29 7.58 -6.64
N LEU A 19 -5.92 6.88 -5.57
CA LEU A 19 -5.18 7.46 -4.46
C LEU A 19 -3.82 7.99 -4.95
N ALA A 20 -3.07 7.20 -5.72
CA ALA A 20 -1.76 7.59 -6.25
C ALA A 20 -1.83 8.86 -7.10
N ALA A 21 -2.84 9.00 -7.97
CA ALA A 21 -2.99 10.17 -8.83
C ALA A 21 -3.26 11.47 -8.04
N ILE A 22 -4.15 11.41 -7.05
CA ILE A 22 -4.47 12.57 -6.20
C ILE A 22 -3.24 12.96 -5.38
N VAL A 23 -2.57 11.97 -4.76
CA VAL A 23 -1.35 12.20 -3.97
C VAL A 23 -0.26 12.84 -4.82
N ALA A 24 -0.02 12.32 -6.03
CA ALA A 24 0.98 12.88 -6.94
C ALA A 24 0.74 14.37 -7.24
N LYS A 25 -0.52 14.76 -7.49
CA LYS A 25 -0.86 16.17 -7.73
C LYS A 25 -0.59 17.05 -6.50
N GLN A 26 -0.98 16.60 -5.30
CA GLN A 26 -0.76 17.35 -4.06
C GLN A 26 0.73 17.58 -3.77
N VAL A 27 1.54 16.56 -4.03
CA VAL A 27 2.98 16.59 -3.82
C VAL A 27 3.68 17.54 -4.83
N LEU A 28 3.21 17.57 -6.08
CA LEU A 28 3.68 18.53 -7.09
C LEU A 28 3.30 19.98 -6.79
N LEU A 29 2.20 20.20 -6.06
CA LEU A 29 1.81 21.51 -5.54
C LEU A 29 2.64 21.96 -4.33
N GLY A 30 3.54 21.11 -3.82
CA GLY A 30 4.44 21.46 -2.72
C GLY A 30 3.98 20.98 -1.34
N ARG A 31 2.86 20.26 -1.23
CA ARG A 31 2.40 19.73 0.07
C ARG A 31 3.20 18.49 0.48
N LYS A 32 3.52 18.39 1.77
CA LYS A 32 4.11 17.18 2.37
C LYS A 32 2.98 16.18 2.65
N VAL A 33 3.07 14.99 2.08
CA VAL A 33 2.00 13.97 2.15
C VAL A 33 2.55 12.68 2.74
N VAL A 34 1.84 12.13 3.73
CA VAL A 34 2.16 10.86 4.36
C VAL A 34 0.97 9.94 4.19
N VAL A 35 1.18 8.80 3.51
CA VAL A 35 0.16 7.75 3.38
C VAL A 35 0.47 6.66 4.39
N VAL A 36 -0.47 6.40 5.28
CA VAL A 36 -0.41 5.35 6.30
C VAL A 36 -1.33 4.20 5.92
N ARG A 37 -1.10 3.01 6.50
CA ARG A 37 -1.93 1.82 6.31
C ARG A 37 -2.05 1.37 4.85
N CYS A 38 -0.91 1.29 4.16
CA CYS A 38 -0.89 0.91 2.75
C CYS A 38 -1.34 -0.54 2.52
N GLU A 39 -1.26 -1.41 3.51
CA GLU A 39 -1.80 -2.78 3.49
C GLU A 39 -3.33 -2.81 3.26
N GLY A 40 -4.04 -1.79 3.73
CA GLY A 40 -5.50 -1.65 3.62
C GLY A 40 -5.99 -1.04 2.30
N ILE A 41 -5.09 -0.77 1.36
CA ILE A 41 -5.43 -0.24 0.03
C ILE A 41 -6.10 -1.34 -0.80
N ASN A 42 -7.12 -0.95 -1.55
CA ASN A 42 -7.88 -1.85 -2.40
C ASN A 42 -7.47 -1.73 -3.86
N ILE A 43 -7.45 -2.87 -4.54
CA ILE A 43 -7.34 -2.98 -5.99
C ILE A 43 -8.65 -3.52 -6.53
N SER A 44 -9.19 -2.89 -7.58
CA SER A 44 -10.37 -3.39 -8.27
C SER A 44 -10.10 -4.72 -8.96
N GLY A 45 -11.10 -5.59 -9.04
CA GLY A 45 -11.00 -6.89 -9.69
C GLY A 45 -10.67 -8.01 -8.72
N ASN A 46 -10.83 -9.24 -9.20
CA ASN A 46 -10.65 -10.43 -8.37
C ASN A 46 -9.22 -10.58 -7.84
N PHE A 47 -9.10 -11.16 -6.65
CA PHE A 47 -7.81 -11.44 -5.99
C PHE A 47 -6.86 -12.23 -6.90
N TYR A 48 -7.33 -13.33 -7.48
CA TYR A 48 -6.52 -14.19 -8.35
C TYR A 48 -5.91 -13.45 -9.54
N ARG A 49 -6.70 -12.61 -10.23
CA ARG A 49 -6.21 -11.79 -11.36
C ARG A 49 -5.14 -10.79 -10.91
N ASN A 50 -5.32 -10.18 -9.74
CA ASN A 50 -4.35 -9.23 -9.21
C ASN A 50 -3.07 -9.93 -8.73
N LYS A 51 -3.18 -11.14 -8.17
CA LYS A 51 -2.04 -12.03 -7.86
C LYS A 51 -1.24 -12.37 -9.13
N LEU A 52 -1.91 -12.84 -10.19
CA LEU A 52 -1.24 -13.15 -11.46
C LEU A 52 -0.50 -11.95 -12.05
N LYS A 53 -1.09 -10.75 -11.98
CA LYS A 53 -0.42 -9.51 -12.41
C LYS A 53 0.82 -9.21 -11.57
N TYR A 54 0.75 -9.43 -10.26
CA TYR A 54 1.89 -9.22 -9.36
C TYR A 54 2.98 -10.26 -9.59
N LEU A 55 2.64 -11.53 -9.78
CA LEU A 55 3.59 -12.59 -10.13
C LEU A 55 4.27 -12.33 -11.48
N ALA A 56 3.52 -11.88 -12.49
CA ALA A 56 4.07 -11.48 -13.78
C ALA A 56 5.04 -10.28 -13.64
N PHE A 57 4.77 -9.40 -12.67
CA PHE A 57 5.69 -8.32 -12.32
C PHE A 57 6.96 -8.86 -11.62
N LEU A 58 6.84 -9.75 -10.64
CA LEU A 58 7.99 -10.35 -9.93
C LEU A 58 8.90 -11.16 -10.87
N ARG A 59 8.34 -11.77 -11.92
CA ARG A 59 9.12 -12.45 -12.97
C ARG A 59 10.08 -11.50 -13.70
N LYS A 60 9.77 -10.20 -13.77
CA LYS A 60 10.62 -9.19 -14.39
C LYS A 60 11.65 -8.70 -13.36
N ARG A 61 12.85 -9.30 -13.36
CA ARG A 61 13.95 -8.96 -12.43
C ARG A 61 15.23 -8.58 -13.17
N MET A 62 15.94 -7.59 -12.61
CA MET A 62 17.39 -7.40 -12.73
C MET A 62 17.98 -7.72 -11.35
N ASN A 63 19.13 -8.38 -11.28
CA ASN A 63 19.64 -9.08 -10.09
C ASN A 63 19.90 -8.19 -8.84
N THR A 64 19.81 -6.86 -8.95
CA THR A 64 20.46 -5.96 -7.98
C THR A 64 19.55 -5.30 -6.94
N ASN A 65 18.22 -5.13 -7.13
CA ASN A 65 17.36 -4.69 -6.00
C ASN A 65 15.83 -4.72 -6.26
N PRO A 66 15.02 -5.56 -5.59
CA PRO A 66 13.56 -5.41 -5.55
C PRO A 66 13.14 -4.43 -4.43
N SER A 67 12.54 -3.30 -4.79
CA SER A 67 12.01 -2.33 -3.80
C SER A 67 10.58 -2.67 -3.36
N ASP A 68 10.40 -2.91 -2.06
CA ASP A 68 9.22 -3.53 -1.42
C ASP A 68 8.02 -2.62 -1.11
N ARG A 69 7.72 -1.61 -1.95
CA ARG A 69 6.55 -0.73 -1.72
C ARG A 69 5.74 -0.49 -2.99
N ILE A 70 4.71 -1.31 -3.22
CA ILE A 70 3.81 -1.23 -4.40
C ILE A 70 3.16 0.15 -4.52
N PHE A 71 2.72 0.72 -3.40
CA PHE A 71 2.11 2.05 -3.40
C PHE A 71 3.13 3.14 -3.75
N TRP A 72 4.35 3.08 -3.20
CA TRP A 72 5.41 4.04 -3.53
C TRP A 72 5.78 3.97 -5.01
N ARG A 73 5.87 2.76 -5.59
CA ARG A 73 6.11 2.57 -7.03
C ARG A 73 4.97 3.14 -7.87
N SER A 74 3.73 2.95 -7.44
CA SER A 74 2.55 3.51 -8.12
C SER A 74 2.54 5.04 -8.09
N GLY A 75 2.87 5.65 -6.95
CA GLY A 75 3.02 7.11 -6.83
C GLY A 75 4.18 7.65 -7.68
N ARG A 76 5.33 6.98 -7.66
CA ARG A 76 6.49 7.32 -8.50
C ARG A 76 6.19 7.21 -9.99
N ALA A 77 5.42 6.21 -10.41
CA ALA A 77 5.04 6.02 -11.81
C ALA A 77 4.18 7.17 -12.35
N VAL A 78 3.40 7.83 -11.50
CA VAL A 78 2.59 9.00 -11.87
C VAL A 78 3.41 10.30 -11.91
N LEU A 79 4.52 10.36 -11.16
CA LEU A 79 5.36 11.56 -11.07
C LEU A 79 6.46 11.60 -12.14
N PRO A 80 6.81 12.78 -12.68
CA PRO A 80 7.94 12.98 -13.59
C PRO A 80 9.29 12.92 -12.85
N HIS A 81 9.55 11.80 -12.18
CA HIS A 81 10.63 11.60 -11.21
C HIS A 81 12.05 11.65 -11.79
N LYS A 82 12.21 11.65 -13.13
CA LYS A 82 13.51 11.87 -13.77
C LYS A 82 13.97 13.33 -13.70
N THR A 83 13.06 14.27 -13.46
CA THR A 83 13.35 15.70 -13.35
C THR A 83 13.66 16.09 -11.90
N ALA A 84 14.44 17.15 -11.69
CA ALA A 84 14.72 17.69 -10.35
C ALA A 84 13.43 18.03 -9.58
N ARG A 85 12.43 18.59 -10.27
CA ARG A 85 11.11 18.88 -9.70
C ARG A 85 10.40 17.60 -9.22
N GLY A 86 10.48 16.53 -10.01
CA GLY A 86 9.87 15.24 -9.67
C GLY A 86 10.58 14.53 -8.52
N GLN A 87 11.90 14.68 -8.41
CA GLN A 87 12.68 14.15 -7.30
C GLN A 87 12.32 14.87 -6.00
N ALA A 88 12.29 16.22 -6.02
CA ALA A 88 11.84 17.02 -4.88
C ALA A 88 10.39 16.72 -4.46
N ALA A 89 9.54 16.31 -5.41
CA ALA A 89 8.21 15.79 -5.11
C ALA A 89 8.28 14.45 -4.36
N LEU A 90 9.05 13.47 -4.83
CA LEU A 90 9.20 12.19 -4.14
C LEU A 90 9.71 12.35 -2.70
N ASP A 91 10.60 13.31 -2.44
CA ASP A 91 11.12 13.57 -1.09
C ASP A 91 10.05 14.06 -0.11
N ARG A 92 8.98 14.69 -0.63
CA ARG A 92 7.82 15.15 0.16
C ARG A 92 6.79 14.04 0.42
N LEU A 93 6.89 12.90 -0.28
CA LEU A 93 5.99 11.76 -0.13
C LEU A 93 6.60 10.70 0.81
N ARG A 94 5.89 10.40 1.91
CA ARG A 94 6.21 9.25 2.77
C ARG A 94 5.08 8.23 2.71
N VAL A 95 5.46 6.95 2.67
CA VAL A 95 4.54 5.82 2.52
C VAL A 95 4.90 4.81 3.59
N SER A 96 3.94 4.41 4.41
CA SER A 96 4.15 3.46 5.51
C SER A 96 3.06 2.40 5.52
N ASP A 97 3.45 1.17 5.83
CA ASP A 97 2.54 0.11 6.22
C ASP A 97 2.24 0.25 7.71
N GLY A 98 0.99 -0.01 8.10
CA GLY A 98 0.51 0.20 9.46
C GLY A 98 0.61 1.66 9.92
N PHE A 99 0.86 1.82 11.21
CA PHE A 99 0.77 3.10 11.88
C PHE A 99 2.10 3.45 12.63
N PRO A 100 3.03 4.19 12.00
CA PRO A 100 4.27 4.56 12.68
C PRO A 100 4.07 5.73 13.66
N PRO A 101 4.67 5.69 14.88
CA PRO A 101 4.84 6.87 15.73
C PRO A 101 5.70 7.87 14.95
N PRO A 102 5.32 9.14 14.67
CA PRO A 102 4.49 10.11 15.40
C PRO A 102 3.11 10.43 14.77
N TYR A 103 2.66 9.65 13.78
CA TYR A 103 1.43 9.98 13.06
C TYR A 103 0.15 9.58 13.82
N ASP A 104 0.27 8.80 14.90
CA ASP A 104 -0.86 8.04 15.48
C ASP A 104 -1.86 8.93 16.17
N LYS A 105 -1.27 9.94 16.80
CA LYS A 105 -1.97 11.03 17.47
C LYS A 105 -2.42 12.11 16.49
N LYS A 106 -2.07 12.03 15.20
CA LYS A 106 -2.44 13.03 14.19
C LYS A 106 -3.75 12.67 13.51
N LYS A 107 -4.55 13.70 13.20
CA LYS A 107 -5.79 13.52 12.45
C LYS A 107 -5.48 12.98 11.06
N ARG A 108 -6.09 11.84 10.75
CA ARG A 108 -6.05 11.20 9.43
C ARG A 108 -7.17 11.76 8.57
N VAL A 109 -6.89 12.01 7.31
CA VAL A 109 -7.92 12.39 6.33
C VAL A 109 -8.13 11.29 5.30
N VAL A 110 -9.35 11.26 4.78
CA VAL A 110 -9.81 10.30 3.78
C VAL A 110 -10.13 11.06 2.51
N LEU A 111 -9.81 10.47 1.35
CA LEU A 111 -10.09 11.06 0.05
C LEU A 111 -11.36 10.43 -0.54
N PRO A 112 -12.53 11.10 -0.47
CA PRO A 112 -13.80 10.53 -0.94
C PRO A 112 -13.74 10.19 -2.43
N ALA A 113 -13.01 10.98 -3.22
CA ALA A 113 -12.82 10.73 -4.64
C ALA A 113 -12.06 9.43 -4.96
N ALA A 114 -11.31 8.86 -4.01
CA ALA A 114 -10.55 7.63 -4.18
C ALA A 114 -11.09 6.45 -3.36
N LEU A 115 -12.12 6.66 -2.52
CA LEU A 115 -12.75 5.60 -1.73
C LEU A 115 -13.42 4.55 -2.61
N ARG A 116 -13.17 3.27 -2.32
CA ARG A 116 -13.79 2.12 -2.98
C ARG A 116 -15.32 2.20 -2.92
N VAL A 117 -15.88 2.47 -1.74
CA VAL A 117 -17.35 2.43 -1.53
C VAL A 117 -18.09 3.42 -2.43
N VAL A 118 -17.48 4.58 -2.70
CA VAL A 118 -18.06 5.61 -3.57
C VAL A 118 -17.85 5.26 -5.04
N ARG A 119 -16.74 4.61 -5.35
CA ARG A 119 -16.23 4.51 -6.73
C ARG A 119 -16.49 3.19 -7.42
N LEU A 120 -16.66 2.11 -6.68
CA LEU A 120 -16.85 0.77 -7.20
C LEU A 120 -18.29 0.34 -6.90
N LYS A 121 -18.97 -0.24 -7.90
CA LYS A 121 -20.30 -0.83 -7.68
C LYS A 121 -20.20 -1.93 -6.59
N PRO A 122 -21.15 -2.02 -5.64
CA PRO A 122 -21.10 -2.97 -4.53
C PRO A 122 -20.91 -4.44 -4.97
N THR A 123 -21.45 -4.82 -6.13
CA THR A 123 -21.39 -6.18 -6.67
C THR A 123 -20.03 -6.58 -7.25
N ARG A 124 -19.09 -5.65 -7.41
CA ARG A 124 -17.80 -5.92 -8.05
C ARG A 124 -16.75 -6.37 -7.03
N LYS A 125 -16.10 -7.50 -7.33
CA LYS A 125 -14.99 -8.05 -6.54
C LYS A 125 -13.80 -7.08 -6.51
N PHE A 126 -13.10 -7.08 -5.39
CA PHE A 126 -11.89 -6.30 -5.14
C PHE A 126 -10.90 -7.15 -4.33
N ALA A 127 -9.66 -6.69 -4.24
CA ALA A 127 -8.59 -7.34 -3.48
C ALA A 127 -7.93 -6.33 -2.55
N TYR A 128 -7.51 -6.80 -1.37
CA TYR A 128 -6.66 -6.04 -0.46
C TYR A 128 -5.21 -6.15 -0.90
N LEU A 129 -4.49 -5.03 -0.88
CA LEU A 129 -3.08 -4.96 -1.27
C LEU A 129 -2.24 -5.87 -0.36
N GLY A 130 -2.45 -5.81 0.96
CA GLY A 130 -1.74 -6.65 1.92
C GLY A 130 -1.85 -8.15 1.62
N CYS A 131 -3.05 -8.64 1.26
CA CYS A 131 -3.25 -10.03 0.88
C CYS A 131 -2.52 -10.40 -0.43
N VAL A 132 -2.49 -9.50 -1.42
CA VAL A 132 -1.81 -9.75 -2.70
C VAL A 132 -0.31 -9.90 -2.49
N VAL A 133 0.29 -9.02 -1.67
CA VAL A 133 1.73 -9.07 -1.39
C VAL A 133 2.07 -10.28 -0.52
N GLY A 134 1.35 -10.48 0.59
CA GLY A 134 1.58 -11.59 1.52
C GLY A 134 1.44 -12.98 0.87
N SER A 135 0.43 -13.16 -0.01
CA SER A 135 0.21 -14.46 -0.68
C SER A 135 1.22 -14.82 -1.77
N SER A 136 2.08 -13.87 -2.16
CA SER A 136 2.99 -14.02 -3.29
C SER A 136 4.44 -14.28 -2.84
N GLY A 137 4.64 -14.61 -1.56
CA GLY A 137 5.93 -15.04 -1.03
C GLY A 137 6.97 -13.92 -0.86
N SER A 138 6.57 -12.65 -0.95
CA SER A 138 7.40 -11.57 -0.42
C SER A 138 7.44 -11.76 1.10
N PHE A 139 8.60 -12.12 1.64
CA PHE A 139 8.82 -12.32 3.08
C PHE A 139 8.58 -10.98 3.78
N ILE A 140 7.34 -10.71 4.16
CA ILE A 140 6.98 -9.63 5.05
C ILE A 140 7.01 -10.27 6.44
N GLU A 141 7.88 -9.78 7.32
CA GLU A 141 7.77 -10.09 8.74
C GLU A 141 6.35 -9.75 9.21
N PHE A 142 5.59 -10.77 9.60
CA PHE A 142 4.31 -10.57 10.24
C PHE A 142 4.56 -10.10 11.67
N TYR A 143 4.39 -8.80 11.93
CA TYR A 143 4.16 -8.33 13.29
C TYR A 143 2.73 -8.73 13.70
N VAL A 144 2.62 -9.85 14.43
CA VAL A 144 1.38 -10.25 15.11
C VAL A 144 1.24 -9.43 16.38
N GLN A 145 0.14 -8.68 16.51
CA GLN A 145 -0.16 -7.92 17.70
C GLN A 145 -0.73 -8.86 18.78
N ASN A 146 0.06 -9.19 19.80
CA ASN A 146 -0.44 -9.87 20.99
C ASN A 146 -1.29 -8.87 21.80
N PRO A 147 -2.57 -9.14 22.09
CA PRO A 147 -3.45 -8.19 22.77
C PRO A 147 -3.01 -7.80 24.20
N ASN A 148 -2.02 -8.49 24.79
CA ASN A 148 -1.59 -8.27 26.17
C ASN A 148 -0.15 -7.76 26.35
N SER A 149 0.52 -7.24 25.31
CA SER A 149 1.90 -6.72 25.38
C SER A 149 2.04 -5.33 24.76
N PRO A 150 2.67 -4.34 25.44
CA PRO A 150 2.98 -3.04 24.86
C PRO A 150 4.25 -3.02 23.98
N ASN A 151 5.03 -4.13 23.94
CA ASN A 151 6.22 -4.26 23.11
C ASN A 151 6.00 -5.25 21.97
N TRP A 152 6.55 -4.93 20.79
CA TRP A 152 6.54 -5.80 19.63
C TRP A 152 7.60 -6.90 19.76
N THR A 153 7.17 -8.15 19.91
CA THR A 153 8.09 -9.31 19.96
C THR A 153 8.31 -9.87 18.56
N ILE A 154 9.56 -10.24 18.24
CA ILE A 154 9.92 -10.98 17.01
C ILE A 154 9.27 -12.37 17.11
N GLY A 155 8.13 -12.55 16.45
CA GLY A 155 7.43 -13.85 16.38
C GLY A 155 8.08 -14.75 15.33
N THR A 156 8.45 -15.96 15.73
CA THR A 156 8.96 -17.02 14.86
C THR A 156 7.92 -17.44 13.81
N LYS A 157 8.43 -17.83 12.63
CA LYS A 157 7.70 -18.36 11.46
C LYS A 157 6.44 -19.14 11.84
N VAL A 158 5.27 -18.60 11.53
CA VAL A 158 4.08 -19.42 11.30
C VAL A 158 3.84 -19.45 9.81
N GLN A 159 4.24 -20.57 9.20
CA GLN A 159 3.76 -20.95 7.88
C GLN A 159 2.25 -21.14 8.01
N VAL A 160 1.47 -20.15 7.59
CA VAL A 160 0.04 -20.35 7.39
C VAL A 160 -0.06 -21.27 6.18
N GLU A 161 -0.14 -22.57 6.42
CA GLU A 161 -0.67 -23.51 5.45
C GLU A 161 -2.09 -23.04 5.11
N TYR A 162 -2.21 -22.34 4.00
CA TYR A 162 -3.49 -22.19 3.35
C TYR A 162 -3.72 -23.50 2.62
N SER A 163 -4.42 -24.43 3.27
CA SER A 163 -4.85 -25.69 2.68
C SER A 163 -5.66 -25.34 1.42
N ASP A 164 -5.09 -25.58 0.24
CA ASP A 164 -5.81 -25.49 -1.03
C ASP A 164 -6.94 -26.53 -1.01
N PRO A 165 -8.23 -26.15 -1.12
CA PRO A 165 -9.32 -27.12 -1.17
C PRO A 165 -9.43 -27.82 -2.54
N LEU A 166 -8.35 -27.87 -3.33
CA LEU A 166 -8.30 -28.50 -4.65
C LEU A 166 -7.36 -29.71 -4.74
N VAL A 167 -6.89 -30.25 -3.61
CA VAL A 167 -6.09 -31.48 -3.55
C VAL A 167 -6.85 -32.57 -2.78
N PHE A 168 -7.98 -33.01 -3.33
CA PHE A 168 -8.56 -34.32 -3.06
C PHE A 168 -9.30 -34.75 -4.33
N GLY A 169 -8.74 -35.70 -5.07
CA GLY A 169 -9.37 -36.21 -6.29
C GLY A 169 -8.39 -36.81 -7.29
N SER A 170 -7.70 -37.88 -6.89
CA SER A 170 -7.27 -39.00 -7.75
C SER A 170 -6.64 -40.08 -6.87
#